data_AF-A0A2D5TNA8-F1
#
_entry.id   AF-A0A2D5TNA8-F1
#
_cell.length_a   1.000
_cell.length_b   1.000
_cell.length_c   1.000
_cell.angle_alpha   90.00
_cell.angle_beta   90.00
_cell.angle_gamma   90.00
#
_symmetry.space_group_name_H-M   'P 1'
#
loop_
_entity.id
_entity.type
_entity.pdbx_description
1 polymer ?
#
loop_
_entity_poly.entity_id
_entity_poly.type
_entity_poly.pdbx_seq_one_letter_code
_entity_poly.pdbx_strand_id
1 'polypeptide(L)'
;MIKFFRRIRHKLLDENKFRRYLVYAFGEIILVVIGILIALQFNTWKEESQNKKTEIAYLNGILLNLEEDKNELNRLIKRDSTLFRAYTTILSPFKKPETNLFSPKFIRAIANGYQNHSFKGNSIVFEDLKSSGTLNFIQSDALRFSLLEYYNLCANNKTAQRNNNNQIDILKRETFNEYLDMNSLIEGFIFKDNFNAQIGKLDLSFFNRQNTDPAVKKFANKISVMKALVLDNHADNIFMSERSNRLSVLIKKYLRGESLDITKRIPNEILKAIAADNSSQLEKLLSQKYVQECFVVQKNYPISLLSYSIENNKLACAKVIIDKGADLELACFDKTPLMYTVKYGHLELSKYLVEKGANPNTISNEGYNAMRYAKFYKHPEIEAWLKSISN
;
A
#
# COMPACT_ATOMS: atom_id res chain seq x y z
N MET A 1 -43.01 6.14 -44.86
CA MET A 1 -42.36 7.42 -45.25
C MET A 1 -41.80 7.42 -46.68
N ILE A 2 -41.01 6.44 -47.11
CA ILE A 2 -40.28 6.47 -48.40
C ILE A 2 -41.16 6.70 -49.65
N LYS A 3 -42.37 6.14 -49.75
CA LYS A 3 -43.24 6.28 -50.93
C LYS A 3 -43.80 7.71 -51.12
N PHE A 4 -44.02 8.46 -50.05
CA PHE A 4 -44.59 9.82 -50.08
C PHE A 4 -43.55 10.84 -50.56
N PHE A 5 -42.39 10.83 -49.93
CA PHE A 5 -41.23 11.64 -50.31
C PHE A 5 -40.75 11.35 -51.76
N ARG A 6 -40.81 10.08 -52.18
CA ARG A 6 -40.55 9.69 -53.58
C ARG A 6 -41.53 10.30 -54.58
N ARG A 7 -42.83 10.39 -54.25
CA ARG A 7 -43.85 10.99 -55.13
C ARG A 7 -43.66 12.50 -55.28
N ILE A 8 -43.34 13.22 -54.20
CA ILE A 8 -43.05 14.66 -54.23
C ILE A 8 -41.82 14.95 -55.09
N ARG A 9 -40.79 14.12 -54.95
CA ARG A 9 -39.53 14.23 -55.68
C ARG A 9 -39.70 14.02 -57.19
N HIS A 10 -40.51 13.05 -57.61
CA HIS A 10 -40.90 12.89 -59.02
C HIS A 10 -41.71 14.08 -59.54
N LYS A 11 -42.72 14.54 -58.78
CA LYS A 11 -43.56 15.67 -59.17
C LYS A 11 -42.78 16.99 -59.35
N LEU A 12 -41.74 17.21 -58.53
CA LEU A 12 -40.87 18.39 -58.64
C LEU A 12 -39.91 18.35 -59.85
N LEU A 13 -39.55 17.14 -60.32
CA LEU A 13 -38.80 16.95 -61.56
C LEU A 13 -39.70 17.16 -62.79
N ASP A 14 -40.92 16.61 -62.76
CA ASP A 14 -41.88 16.72 -63.86
C ASP A 14 -42.34 18.18 -64.10
N GLU A 15 -42.33 19.03 -63.07
CA GLU A 15 -42.69 20.45 -63.15
C GLU A 15 -41.52 21.39 -63.54
N ASN A 16 -40.37 20.88 -64.00
CA ASN A 16 -39.16 21.68 -64.35
C ASN A 16 -38.61 22.54 -63.18
N LYS A 17 -38.93 22.20 -61.93
CA LYS A 17 -38.55 22.95 -60.71
C LYS A 17 -37.25 22.44 -60.09
N PHE A 18 -36.19 22.35 -60.90
CA PHE A 18 -34.90 21.76 -60.51
C PHE A 18 -34.29 22.33 -59.22
N ARG A 19 -34.37 23.65 -59.01
CA ARG A 19 -33.84 24.31 -57.80
C ARG A 19 -34.60 23.87 -56.52
N ARG A 20 -35.92 23.67 -56.60
CA ARG A 20 -36.74 23.20 -55.47
C ARG A 20 -36.51 21.72 -55.20
N TYR A 21 -36.30 20.92 -56.25
CA TYR A 21 -35.88 19.53 -56.13
C TYR A 21 -34.55 19.40 -55.38
N LEU A 22 -33.53 20.20 -55.72
CA LEU A 22 -32.22 20.15 -55.06
C LEU A 22 -32.30 20.53 -53.58
N VAL A 23 -33.03 21.59 -53.22
CA VAL A 23 -33.22 21.99 -51.82
C VAL A 23 -33.94 20.91 -51.02
N TYR A 24 -34.96 20.29 -51.62
CA TYR A 24 -35.71 19.22 -50.98
C TYR A 24 -34.89 17.93 -50.80
N ALA A 25 -34.16 17.50 -51.83
CA ALA A 25 -33.27 16.34 -51.76
C ALA A 25 -32.13 16.55 -50.76
N PHE A 26 -31.56 17.76 -50.69
CA PHE A 26 -30.56 18.12 -49.69
C PHE A 26 -31.14 18.11 -48.28
N GLY A 27 -32.37 18.59 -48.10
CA GLY A 27 -33.11 18.48 -46.83
C GLY A 27 -33.34 17.04 -46.38
N GLU A 28 -33.70 16.12 -47.30
CA GLU A 28 -33.83 14.69 -46.99
C GLU A 28 -32.48 14.09 -46.54
N ILE A 29 -31.38 14.42 -47.22
CA ILE A 29 -30.04 13.95 -46.85
C ILE A 29 -29.67 14.44 -45.45
N ILE A 30 -29.86 15.73 -45.16
CA ILE A 30 -29.58 16.29 -43.83
C ILE A 30 -30.41 15.58 -42.76
N LEU A 31 -31.69 15.31 -43.00
CA LEU A 31 -32.58 14.68 -42.03
C LEU A 31 -32.16 13.22 -41.75
N VAL A 32 -31.75 12.48 -42.78
CA VAL A 32 -31.17 11.13 -42.63
C VAL A 32 -29.85 11.16 -41.87
N VAL A 33 -28.95 12.10 -42.19
CA VAL A 33 -27.65 12.26 -41.51
C VAL A 33 -27.86 12.59 -40.03
N ILE A 34 -28.75 13.52 -39.69
CA ILE A 34 -29.11 13.83 -38.30
C ILE A 34 -29.66 12.58 -37.60
N GLY A 35 -30.54 11.81 -38.26
CA GLY A 35 -31.06 10.56 -37.72
C GLY A 35 -29.97 9.53 -37.39
N ILE A 36 -28.97 9.39 -38.28
CA ILE A 36 -27.82 8.51 -38.07
C ILE A 36 -26.95 9.00 -36.91
N LEU A 37 -26.67 10.31 -36.84
CA LEU A 37 -25.86 10.90 -35.75
C LEU A 37 -26.53 10.73 -34.39
N ILE A 38 -27.85 10.93 -34.29
CA ILE A 38 -28.61 10.68 -33.05
C ILE A 38 -28.55 9.21 -32.64
N ALA A 39 -28.71 8.29 -33.60
CA ALA A 39 -28.63 6.86 -33.33
C ALA A 39 -27.23 6.44 -32.84
N LEU A 40 -26.17 6.97 -33.45
CA LEU A 40 -24.79 6.77 -33.02
C LEU A 40 -24.58 7.32 -31.60
N GLN A 41 -25.01 8.56 -31.34
CA GLN A 41 -24.89 9.20 -30.04
C GLN A 41 -25.60 8.39 -28.94
N PHE A 42 -26.80 7.89 -29.22
CA PHE A 42 -27.55 7.04 -28.29
C PHE A 42 -26.82 5.71 -28.01
N ASN A 43 -26.23 5.10 -29.05
CA ASN A 43 -25.44 3.88 -28.87
C ASN A 43 -24.18 4.14 -28.02
N THR A 44 -23.46 5.24 -28.26
CA THR A 44 -22.31 5.65 -27.47
C THR A 44 -22.67 5.93 -26.02
N TRP A 45 -23.78 6.64 -25.75
CA TRP A 45 -24.25 6.88 -24.38
C TRP A 45 -24.64 5.60 -23.64
N LYS A 46 -25.28 4.65 -24.34
CA LYS A 46 -25.60 3.34 -23.78
C LYS A 46 -24.33 2.58 -23.41
N GLU A 47 -23.33 2.60 -24.28
CA GLU A 47 -22.03 1.97 -24.06
C GLU A 47 -21.28 2.61 -22.89
N GLU A 48 -21.18 3.95 -22.83
CA GLU A 48 -20.59 4.68 -21.71
C GLU A 48 -21.29 4.39 -20.38
N SER A 49 -22.63 4.35 -20.38
CA SER A 49 -23.39 3.99 -19.19
C SER A 49 -23.10 2.56 -18.74
N GLN A 50 -22.94 1.62 -19.68
CA GLN A 50 -22.59 0.24 -19.36
C GLN A 50 -21.17 0.13 -18.83
N ASN A 51 -20.21 0.81 -19.47
CA ASN A 51 -18.81 0.85 -19.04
C ASN A 51 -18.69 1.40 -17.62
N LYS A 52 -19.43 2.47 -17.29
CA LYS A 52 -19.48 3.04 -15.94
C LYS A 52 -20.08 2.07 -14.91
N LYS A 53 -21.12 1.32 -15.26
CA LYS A 53 -21.68 0.28 -14.36
C LYS A 53 -20.65 -0.81 -14.08
N THR A 54 -19.97 -1.29 -15.13
CA THR A 54 -18.92 -2.31 -15.04
C THR A 54 -17.74 -1.80 -14.19
N GLU A 55 -17.26 -0.59 -14.46
CA GLU A 55 -16.22 0.10 -13.69
C GLU A 55 -16.55 0.15 -12.19
N ILE A 56 -17.75 0.63 -11.84
CA ILE A 56 -18.20 0.71 -10.44
C ILE A 56 -18.26 -0.69 -9.80
N ALA A 57 -18.73 -1.70 -10.53
CA ALA A 57 -18.79 -3.07 -10.04
C ALA A 57 -17.38 -3.62 -9.71
N TYR A 58 -16.40 -3.41 -10.60
CA TYR A 58 -15.02 -3.80 -10.34
C TYR A 58 -14.41 -3.05 -9.15
N LEU A 59 -14.58 -1.74 -9.07
CA LEU A 59 -14.04 -0.94 -7.97
C LEU A 59 -14.64 -1.36 -6.62
N ASN A 60 -15.93 -1.70 -6.57
CA ASN A 60 -16.56 -2.27 -5.38
C ASN A 60 -16.03 -3.67 -5.06
N GLY A 61 -15.82 -4.52 -6.06
CA GLY A 61 -15.19 -5.84 -5.87
C GLY A 61 -13.77 -5.73 -5.31
N ILE A 62 -12.99 -4.76 -5.80
CA ILE A 62 -11.65 -4.48 -5.28
C ILE A 62 -11.72 -3.98 -3.83
N LEU A 63 -12.67 -3.10 -3.49
CA LEU A 63 -12.87 -2.69 -2.09
C LEU A 63 -13.13 -3.86 -1.15
N LEU A 64 -13.88 -4.88 -1.60
CA LEU A 64 -14.09 -6.12 -0.83
C LEU A 64 -12.78 -6.92 -0.68
N ASN A 65 -12.01 -7.08 -1.76
CA ASN A 65 -10.71 -7.76 -1.70
C ASN A 65 -9.72 -7.02 -0.77
N LEU A 66 -9.70 -5.69 -0.79
CA LEU A 66 -8.84 -4.89 0.09
C LEU A 66 -9.22 -5.06 1.57
N GLU A 67 -10.50 -5.19 1.88
CA GLU A 67 -10.96 -5.46 3.25
C GLU A 67 -10.58 -6.88 3.69
N GLU A 68 -10.68 -7.88 2.81
CA GLU A 68 -10.17 -9.23 3.08
C GLU A 68 -8.66 -9.24 3.32
N ASP A 69 -7.89 -8.55 2.47
CA ASP A 69 -6.44 -8.40 2.61
C ASP A 69 -6.08 -7.77 3.96
N LYS A 70 -6.76 -6.68 4.33
CA LYS A 70 -6.58 -6.01 5.63
C LYS A 70 -6.84 -6.97 6.79
N ASN A 71 -7.91 -7.76 6.71
CA ASN A 71 -8.25 -8.74 7.74
C ASN A 71 -7.23 -9.90 7.80
N GLU A 72 -6.67 -10.32 6.67
CA GLU A 72 -5.55 -11.26 6.64
C GLU A 72 -4.29 -10.66 7.28
N LEU A 73 -3.88 -9.46 6.86
CA LEU A 73 -2.69 -8.76 7.34
C LEU A 73 -2.76 -8.50 8.85
N ASN A 74 -3.91 -8.07 9.37
CA ASN A 74 -4.10 -7.89 10.81
C ASN A 74 -3.94 -9.21 11.60
N ARG A 75 -4.42 -10.33 11.04
CA ARG A 75 -4.21 -11.66 11.66
C ARG A 75 -2.74 -12.05 11.64
N LEU A 76 -2.01 -11.76 10.55
CA LEU A 76 -0.58 -12.03 10.43
C LEU A 76 0.23 -11.20 11.42
N ILE A 77 0.00 -9.89 11.50
CA ILE A 77 0.64 -8.98 12.46
C ILE A 77 0.51 -9.50 13.91
N LYS A 78 -0.69 -9.98 14.27
CA LYS A 78 -0.95 -10.60 15.59
C LYS A 78 -0.22 -11.93 15.78
N ARG A 79 -0.13 -12.75 14.74
CA ARG A 79 0.61 -14.02 14.75
C ARG A 79 2.12 -13.78 14.89
N ASP A 80 2.68 -12.85 14.14
CA ASP A 80 4.09 -12.45 14.24
C ASP A 80 4.43 -11.97 15.65
N SER A 81 3.56 -11.12 16.24
CA SER A 81 3.69 -10.69 17.63
C SER A 81 3.70 -11.85 18.63
N THR A 82 2.90 -12.88 18.37
CA THR A 82 2.85 -14.10 19.19
C THR A 82 4.13 -14.92 19.00
N LEU A 83 4.66 -15.00 17.78
CA LEU A 83 5.89 -15.70 17.44
C LEU A 83 7.12 -15.01 18.06
N PHE A 84 7.18 -13.67 18.08
CA PHE A 84 8.23 -12.94 18.79
C PHE A 84 8.26 -13.26 20.28
N ARG A 85 7.09 -13.33 20.92
CA ARG A 85 6.98 -13.73 22.34
C ARG A 85 7.37 -15.17 22.54
N ALA A 86 7.02 -16.06 21.61
CA ALA A 86 7.39 -17.46 21.63
C ALA A 86 8.91 -17.63 21.60
N TYR A 87 9.60 -17.07 20.60
CA TYR A 87 11.06 -17.12 20.52
C TYR A 87 11.74 -16.49 21.74
N THR A 88 11.19 -15.38 22.27
CA THR A 88 11.72 -14.76 23.49
C THR A 88 11.55 -15.66 24.72
N THR A 89 10.44 -16.39 24.80
CA THR A 89 10.17 -17.34 25.90
C THR A 89 11.08 -18.56 25.80
N ILE A 90 11.29 -19.10 24.59
CA ILE A 90 12.18 -20.24 24.34
C ILE A 90 13.62 -19.93 24.75
N LEU A 91 14.10 -18.69 24.55
CA LEU A 91 15.45 -18.29 24.96
C LEU A 91 15.56 -17.91 26.45
N SER A 92 14.44 -17.71 27.14
CA SER A 92 14.46 -17.20 28.52
C SER A 92 15.18 -18.10 29.55
N PRO A 93 15.16 -19.44 29.46
CA PRO A 93 15.88 -20.29 30.42
C PRO A 93 17.40 -20.02 30.47
N PHE A 94 18.01 -19.69 29.33
CA PHE A 94 19.46 -19.40 29.25
C PHE A 94 19.84 -18.05 29.86
N LYS A 95 18.85 -17.18 30.13
CA LYS A 95 19.03 -15.92 30.86
C LYS A 95 18.56 -16.03 32.32
N LYS A 96 17.59 -16.90 32.59
CA LYS A 96 16.92 -17.09 33.86
C LYS A 96 16.79 -18.59 34.15
N PRO A 97 17.80 -19.22 34.76
CA PRO A 97 17.80 -20.66 35.03
C PRO A 97 16.61 -21.15 35.86
N GLU A 98 15.97 -20.27 36.63
CA GLU A 98 14.77 -20.53 37.43
C GLU A 98 13.46 -20.64 36.62
N THR A 99 13.54 -20.58 35.28
CA THR A 99 12.36 -20.66 34.40
C THR A 99 11.68 -22.03 34.52
N ASN A 100 10.36 -22.05 34.79
CA ASN A 100 9.59 -23.29 34.80
C ASN A 100 9.36 -23.82 33.37
N LEU A 101 10.20 -24.78 32.97
CA LEU A 101 10.21 -25.42 31.65
C LEU A 101 8.94 -26.23 31.36
N PHE A 102 8.30 -26.80 32.38
CA PHE A 102 7.08 -27.61 32.22
C PHE A 102 5.80 -26.78 32.30
N SER A 103 5.91 -25.45 32.40
CA SER A 103 4.74 -24.58 32.41
C SER A 103 4.01 -24.61 31.05
N PRO A 104 2.65 -24.56 31.03
CA PRO A 104 1.90 -24.49 29.78
C PRO A 104 2.30 -23.33 28.86
N LYS A 105 2.80 -22.23 29.45
CA LYS A 105 3.33 -21.08 28.72
C LYS A 105 4.58 -21.44 27.91
N PHE A 106 5.52 -22.16 28.51
CA PHE A 106 6.78 -22.53 27.85
C PHE A 106 6.54 -23.55 26.75
N ILE A 107 5.76 -24.60 27.02
CA ILE A 107 5.45 -25.62 26.00
C ILE A 107 4.67 -25.01 24.83
N ARG A 108 3.69 -24.13 25.09
CA ARG A 108 2.99 -23.41 24.03
C ARG A 108 3.91 -22.47 23.24
N ALA A 109 4.95 -21.91 23.87
CA ALA A 109 5.94 -21.12 23.14
C ALA A 109 6.69 -21.98 22.13
N ILE A 110 7.09 -23.20 22.47
CA ILE A 110 7.73 -24.13 21.53
C ILE A 110 6.78 -24.46 20.36
N ALA A 111 5.52 -24.82 20.67
CA ALA A 111 4.51 -25.13 19.64
C ALA A 111 4.25 -23.94 18.69
N ASN A 112 4.06 -22.74 19.24
CA ASN A 112 3.90 -21.52 18.45
C ASN A 112 5.16 -21.22 17.61
N GLY A 113 6.34 -21.47 18.19
CA GLY A 113 7.63 -21.33 17.53
C GLY A 113 7.72 -22.12 16.24
N TYR A 114 7.00 -23.23 16.10
CA TYR A 114 7.03 -24.10 14.92
C TYR A 114 6.14 -23.61 13.76
N GLN A 115 5.16 -22.74 14.02
CA GLN A 115 4.21 -22.31 12.99
C GLN A 115 4.80 -21.28 12.03
N ASN A 116 4.40 -21.32 10.75
CA ASN A 116 4.72 -20.33 9.73
C ASN A 116 3.43 -19.91 9.00
N HIS A 117 3.38 -18.63 8.64
CA HIS A 117 2.25 -18.05 7.92
C HIS A 117 2.77 -17.06 6.89
N SER A 118 2.05 -16.89 5.79
CA SER A 118 2.38 -15.93 4.74
C SER A 118 1.13 -15.20 4.30
N PHE A 119 1.30 -13.95 3.89
CA PHE A 119 0.27 -13.19 3.21
C PHE A 119 -0.09 -13.87 1.90
N LYS A 120 -1.38 -14.16 1.70
CA LYS A 120 -1.88 -14.74 0.46
C LYS A 120 -2.34 -13.68 -0.51
N GLY A 121 -3.02 -12.64 -0.05
CA GLY A 121 -3.52 -11.50 -0.83
C GLY A 121 -4.52 -11.87 -1.94
N ASN A 122 -5.62 -11.12 -2.05
CA ASN A 122 -6.67 -11.36 -3.03
C ASN A 122 -6.55 -10.42 -4.24
N SER A 123 -6.06 -10.94 -5.36
CA SER A 123 -5.92 -10.21 -6.63
C SER A 123 -6.94 -10.62 -7.69
N ILE A 124 -7.94 -11.44 -7.37
CA ILE A 124 -8.83 -12.07 -8.36
C ILE A 124 -9.55 -11.01 -9.20
N VAL A 125 -10.21 -10.05 -8.53
CA VAL A 125 -10.98 -8.99 -9.21
C VAL A 125 -10.06 -8.08 -10.02
N PHE A 126 -8.85 -7.82 -9.53
CA PHE A 126 -7.88 -6.98 -10.22
C PHE A 126 -7.28 -7.64 -11.46
N GLU A 127 -6.94 -8.94 -11.40
CA GLU A 127 -6.43 -9.66 -12.56
C GLU A 127 -7.49 -9.78 -13.65
N ASP A 128 -8.76 -9.95 -13.29
CA ASP A 128 -9.88 -9.92 -14.24
C ASP A 128 -10.06 -8.52 -14.85
N LEU A 129 -10.04 -7.46 -14.03
CA LEU A 129 -10.08 -6.06 -14.49
C LEU A 129 -8.95 -5.73 -15.48
N LYS A 130 -7.74 -6.24 -15.21
CA LYS A 130 -6.54 -6.03 -16.02
C LYS A 130 -6.58 -6.82 -17.33
N SER A 131 -6.93 -8.10 -17.26
CA SER A 131 -6.93 -9.00 -18.43
C SER A 131 -8.07 -8.72 -19.42
N SER A 132 -9.22 -8.26 -18.92
CA SER A 132 -10.37 -7.86 -19.74
C SER A 132 -10.20 -6.51 -20.46
N GLY A 133 -9.16 -5.73 -20.15
CA GLY A 133 -8.97 -4.36 -20.64
C GLY A 133 -9.91 -3.33 -19.99
N THR A 134 -10.77 -3.76 -19.06
CA THR A 134 -11.73 -2.93 -18.33
C THR A 134 -11.06 -1.88 -17.46
N LEU A 135 -9.78 -2.06 -17.10
CA LEU A 135 -8.97 -1.04 -16.44
C LEU A 135 -9.04 0.33 -17.14
N ASN A 136 -9.23 0.36 -18.48
CA ASN A 136 -9.32 1.59 -19.27
C ASN A 136 -10.62 2.39 -19.01
N PHE A 137 -11.65 1.78 -18.41
CA PHE A 137 -12.89 2.49 -18.09
C PHE A 137 -12.72 3.44 -16.91
N ILE A 138 -11.78 3.13 -16.00
CA ILE A 138 -11.43 4.00 -14.87
C ILE A 138 -10.78 5.26 -15.41
N GLN A 139 -11.50 6.39 -15.44
CA GLN A 139 -11.01 7.63 -16.03
C GLN A 139 -9.80 8.22 -15.30
N SER A 140 -9.68 7.96 -13.99
CA SER A 140 -8.54 8.41 -13.19
C SER A 140 -7.30 7.56 -13.41
N ASP A 141 -6.32 8.11 -14.13
CA ASP A 141 -4.95 7.56 -14.23
C ASP A 141 -4.35 7.27 -12.84
N ALA A 142 -4.61 8.13 -11.87
CA ALA A 142 -4.08 8.02 -10.50
C ALA A 142 -4.57 6.75 -9.83
N LEU A 143 -5.86 6.47 -10.02
CA LEU A 143 -6.49 5.29 -9.48
C LEU A 143 -5.99 4.04 -10.21
N ARG A 144 -5.89 4.08 -11.55
CA ARG A 144 -5.31 2.98 -12.34
C ARG A 144 -3.90 2.62 -11.86
N PHE A 145 -3.04 3.61 -11.65
CA PHE A 145 -1.69 3.38 -11.17
C PHE A 145 -1.63 2.91 -9.72
N SER A 146 -2.45 3.46 -8.83
CA SER A 146 -2.49 3.05 -7.42
C SER A 146 -2.95 1.59 -7.28
N LEU A 147 -3.88 1.15 -8.13
CA LEU A 147 -4.27 -0.26 -8.25
C LEU A 147 -3.07 -1.12 -8.68
N LEU A 148 -2.41 -0.77 -9.79
CA LEU A 148 -1.24 -1.50 -10.30
C LEU A 148 -0.11 -1.58 -9.27
N GLU A 149 0.21 -0.48 -8.59
CA GLU A 149 1.25 -0.42 -7.56
C GLU A 149 0.92 -1.36 -6.40
N TYR A 150 -0.29 -1.27 -5.84
CA TYR A 150 -0.71 -2.10 -4.72
C TYR A 150 -0.57 -3.60 -5.02
N TYR A 151 -1.06 -4.04 -6.18
CA TYR A 151 -1.02 -5.46 -6.54
C TYR A 151 0.39 -5.96 -6.91
N ASN A 152 1.24 -5.10 -7.47
CA ASN A 152 2.67 -5.41 -7.63
C ASN A 152 3.38 -5.53 -6.28
N LEU A 153 3.11 -4.63 -5.33
CA LEU A 153 3.62 -4.72 -3.96
C LEU A 153 3.16 -6.00 -3.27
N CYS A 154 1.89 -6.40 -3.47
CA CYS A 154 1.39 -7.68 -2.98
C CYS A 154 2.20 -8.86 -3.52
N ALA A 155 2.48 -8.91 -4.83
CA ALA A 155 3.26 -9.99 -5.44
C ALA A 155 4.70 -10.05 -4.91
N ASN A 156 5.34 -8.89 -4.76
CA ASN A 156 6.69 -8.78 -4.20
C ASN A 156 6.73 -9.22 -2.73
N ASN A 157 5.78 -8.76 -1.91
CA ASN A 157 5.65 -9.15 -0.51
C ASN A 157 5.44 -10.66 -0.36
N LYS A 158 4.56 -11.28 -1.17
CA LYS A 158 4.36 -12.74 -1.19
C LYS A 158 5.68 -13.48 -1.43
N THR A 159 6.48 -13.01 -2.38
CA THR A 159 7.77 -13.62 -2.73
C THR A 159 8.79 -13.45 -1.59
N ALA A 160 8.91 -12.24 -1.04
CA ALA A 160 9.81 -11.96 0.08
C ALA A 160 9.48 -12.82 1.31
N GLN A 161 8.21 -12.88 1.70
CA GLN A 161 7.75 -13.69 2.83
C GLN A 161 7.97 -15.19 2.59
N ARG A 162 7.77 -15.67 1.36
CA ARG A 162 8.06 -17.07 1.02
C ARG A 162 9.55 -17.39 1.22
N ASN A 163 10.44 -16.51 0.80
CA ASN A 163 11.87 -16.68 0.98
C ASN A 163 12.24 -16.69 2.47
N ASN A 164 11.74 -15.73 3.24
CA ASN A 164 11.96 -15.66 4.68
C ASN A 164 11.42 -16.90 5.39
N ASN A 165 10.21 -17.36 5.05
CA ASN A 165 9.60 -18.54 5.65
C ASN A 165 10.36 -19.82 5.31
N ASN A 166 10.86 -19.97 4.08
CA ASN A 166 11.71 -21.10 3.70
C ASN A 166 12.99 -21.15 4.56
N GLN A 167 13.64 -20.00 4.79
CA GLN A 167 14.81 -19.92 5.66
C GLN A 167 14.46 -20.24 7.12
N ILE A 168 13.32 -19.73 7.61
CA ILE A 168 12.82 -20.06 8.94
C ILE A 168 12.56 -21.57 9.06
N ASP A 169 11.98 -22.23 8.06
CA ASP A 169 11.72 -23.67 8.08
C ASP A 169 13.02 -24.49 8.11
N ILE A 170 14.05 -24.06 7.36
CA ILE A 170 15.38 -24.66 7.44
C ILE A 170 15.93 -24.52 8.86
N LEU A 171 15.94 -23.30 9.41
CA LEU A 171 16.45 -23.03 10.75
C LEU A 171 15.69 -23.81 11.83
N LYS A 172 14.37 -23.96 11.71
CA LYS A 172 13.56 -24.78 12.61
C LYS A 172 14.00 -26.23 12.60
N ARG A 173 14.17 -26.83 11.42
CA ARG A 173 14.65 -28.22 11.33
C ARG A 173 16.02 -28.39 11.98
N GLU A 174 16.94 -27.47 11.73
CA GLU A 174 18.28 -27.53 12.30
C GLU A 174 18.40 -27.03 13.76
N THR A 175 17.29 -26.66 14.39
CA THR A 175 17.28 -26.13 15.77
C THR A 175 16.35 -26.96 16.62
N PHE A 176 15.06 -27.01 16.28
CA PHE A 176 14.08 -27.77 17.03
C PHE A 176 14.28 -29.27 16.88
N ASN A 177 14.53 -29.79 15.68
CA ASN A 177 14.71 -31.24 15.53
C ASN A 177 16.09 -31.72 16.05
N GLU A 178 17.08 -30.83 16.12
CA GLU A 178 18.41 -31.17 16.65
C GLU A 178 18.42 -31.20 18.19
N TYR A 179 17.67 -30.30 18.85
CA TYR A 179 17.79 -30.05 20.29
C TYR A 179 16.54 -30.31 21.12
N LEU A 180 15.37 -30.54 20.52
CA LEU A 180 14.11 -30.74 21.23
C LEU A 180 13.52 -32.14 21.00
N ASP A 181 12.97 -32.72 22.06
CA ASP A 181 12.15 -33.94 21.98
C ASP A 181 10.77 -33.62 21.39
N MET A 182 10.72 -33.55 20.06
CA MET A 182 9.51 -33.17 19.33
C MET A 182 8.38 -34.19 19.46
N ASN A 183 8.68 -35.50 19.62
CA ASN A 183 7.65 -36.51 19.84
C ASN A 183 6.92 -36.24 21.15
N SER A 184 7.65 -36.15 22.27
CA SER A 184 7.03 -35.91 23.57
C SER A 184 6.34 -34.55 23.67
N LEU A 185 6.88 -33.52 23.02
CA LEU A 185 6.25 -32.18 22.98
C LEU A 185 4.90 -32.18 22.26
N ILE A 186 4.80 -32.93 21.15
CA ILE A 186 3.57 -33.01 20.36
C ILE A 186 2.59 -33.99 21.00
N GLU A 187 3.01 -35.23 21.25
CA GLU A 187 2.17 -36.29 21.76
C GLU A 187 1.70 -36.02 23.19
N GLY A 188 2.61 -35.61 24.07
CA GLY A 188 2.29 -35.39 25.49
C GLY A 188 1.50 -34.12 25.78
N PHE A 189 1.40 -33.18 24.84
CA PHE A 189 0.81 -31.86 25.09
C PHE A 189 -0.31 -31.46 24.14
N ILE A 190 -0.30 -31.94 22.89
CA ILE A 190 -1.32 -31.62 21.88
C ILE A 190 -2.37 -32.74 21.85
N PHE A 191 -1.93 -33.99 21.84
CA PHE A 191 -2.82 -35.15 21.73
C PHE A 191 -3.22 -35.69 23.10
N LYS A 192 -4.47 -36.14 23.21
CA LYS A 192 -5.04 -36.75 24.42
C LYS A 192 -5.60 -38.12 24.09
N ASP A 193 -5.69 -38.96 25.11
CA ASP A 193 -6.34 -40.27 25.08
C ASP A 193 -5.84 -41.12 23.90
N ASN A 194 -6.75 -41.63 23.09
CA ASN A 194 -6.47 -42.58 22.00
C ASN A 194 -5.61 -42.01 20.86
N PHE A 195 -5.34 -40.70 20.85
CA PHE A 195 -4.47 -40.06 19.85
C PHE A 195 -3.04 -39.83 20.35
N ASN A 196 -2.74 -40.10 21.62
CA ASN A 196 -1.40 -39.93 22.18
C ASN A 196 -0.55 -41.18 21.96
N ALA A 197 0.57 -41.02 21.26
CA ALA A 197 1.58 -42.04 20.98
C ALA A 197 2.98 -41.62 21.48
N GLN A 198 3.05 -41.01 22.65
CA GLN A 198 4.31 -40.59 23.27
C GLN A 198 5.22 -41.79 23.54
N ILE A 199 6.46 -41.75 23.03
CA ILE A 199 7.41 -42.88 23.11
C ILE A 199 8.24 -42.83 24.41
N GLY A 200 8.45 -41.64 24.98
CA GLY A 200 9.25 -41.45 26.19
C GLY A 200 8.81 -40.23 26.99
N LYS A 201 9.38 -40.01 28.19
CA LYS A 201 9.11 -38.79 28.96
C LYS A 201 9.72 -37.58 28.25
N LEU A 202 9.01 -36.46 28.29
CA LEU A 202 9.48 -35.20 27.71
C LEU A 202 10.84 -34.78 28.29
N ASP A 203 11.87 -34.78 27.45
CA ASP A 203 13.21 -34.28 27.80
C ASP A 203 13.38 -32.80 27.42
N LEU A 204 13.60 -31.97 28.44
CA LEU A 204 13.94 -30.55 28.31
C LEU A 204 15.32 -30.22 28.92
N SER A 205 16.15 -31.23 29.18
CA SER A 205 17.46 -31.08 29.82
C SER A 205 18.41 -30.14 29.07
N PHE A 206 18.23 -29.99 27.75
CA PHE A 206 18.97 -29.02 26.94
C PHE A 206 18.88 -27.59 27.50
N PHE A 207 17.72 -27.19 28.02
CA PHE A 207 17.51 -25.84 28.56
C PHE A 207 18.18 -25.58 29.91
N ASN A 208 18.70 -26.62 30.57
CA ASN A 208 19.46 -26.48 31.82
C ASN A 208 20.95 -26.22 31.59
N ARG A 209 21.41 -26.23 30.34
CA ARG A 209 22.82 -25.98 29.97
C ARG A 209 23.19 -24.52 30.18
N GLN A 210 24.46 -24.27 30.52
CA GLN A 210 24.98 -22.91 30.68
C GLN A 210 25.01 -22.15 29.36
N ASN A 211 24.88 -20.82 29.41
CA ASN A 211 24.92 -19.96 28.23
C ASN A 211 26.29 -19.92 27.51
N THR A 212 27.34 -20.44 28.15
CA THR A 212 28.69 -20.62 27.59
C THR A 212 28.81 -21.89 26.75
N ASP A 213 27.86 -22.83 26.83
CA ASP A 213 27.85 -24.05 26.01
C ASP A 213 27.78 -23.70 24.51
N PRO A 214 28.72 -24.16 23.67
CA PRO A 214 28.69 -23.92 22.23
C PRO A 214 27.37 -24.30 21.55
N ALA A 215 26.70 -25.37 21.99
CA ALA A 215 25.41 -25.81 21.45
C ALA A 215 24.30 -24.83 21.81
N VAL A 216 24.31 -24.29 23.04
CA VAL A 216 23.36 -23.24 23.47
C VAL A 216 23.57 -21.97 22.65
N LYS A 217 24.82 -21.56 22.40
CA LYS A 217 25.13 -20.39 21.56
C LYS A 217 24.64 -20.60 20.12
N LYS A 218 24.86 -21.78 19.53
CA LYS A 218 24.36 -22.15 18.20
C LYS A 218 22.83 -22.10 18.13
N PHE A 219 22.14 -22.69 19.11
CA PHE A 219 20.69 -22.66 19.23
C PHE A 219 20.15 -21.23 19.33
N ALA A 220 20.72 -20.43 20.25
CA ALA A 220 20.31 -19.05 20.48
C ALA A 220 20.49 -18.15 19.25
N ASN A 221 21.59 -18.32 18.52
CA ASN A 221 21.85 -17.61 17.27
C ASN A 221 20.79 -17.92 16.22
N LYS A 222 20.47 -19.21 15.99
CA LYS A 222 19.45 -19.60 15.00
C LYS A 222 18.05 -19.07 15.35
N ILE A 223 17.64 -19.14 16.61
CA ILE A 223 16.38 -18.52 17.08
C ILE A 223 16.37 -17.01 16.88
N SER A 224 17.51 -16.35 17.11
CA SER A 224 17.63 -14.90 16.89
C SER A 224 17.53 -14.53 15.41
N VAL A 225 18.12 -15.31 14.50
CA VAL A 225 17.98 -15.13 13.05
C VAL A 225 16.53 -15.35 12.62
N MET A 226 15.87 -16.42 13.09
CA MET A 226 14.43 -16.62 12.83
C MET A 226 13.60 -15.42 13.30
N LYS A 227 13.90 -14.88 14.48
CA LYS A 227 13.20 -13.71 15.03
C LYS A 227 13.41 -12.46 14.17
N ALA A 228 14.59 -12.26 13.59
CA ALA A 228 14.86 -11.17 12.65
C ALA A 228 14.07 -11.32 11.34
N LEU A 229 14.03 -12.51 10.75
CA LEU A 229 13.26 -12.77 9.53
C LEU A 229 11.75 -12.54 9.75
N VAL A 230 11.21 -12.93 10.91
CA VAL A 230 9.82 -12.63 11.27
C VAL A 230 9.61 -11.13 11.50
N LEU A 231 10.62 -10.39 11.97
CA LEU A 231 10.54 -8.93 12.14
C LEU A 231 10.38 -8.23 10.79
N ASP A 232 11.11 -8.70 9.77
CA ASP A 232 10.99 -8.18 8.41
C ASP A 232 9.59 -8.47 7.85
N ASN A 233 9.11 -9.71 7.94
CA ASN A 233 7.74 -10.07 7.55
C ASN A 233 6.67 -9.22 8.26
N HIS A 234 6.87 -8.94 9.55
CA HIS A 234 5.95 -8.14 10.36
C HIS A 234 5.89 -6.69 9.87
N ALA A 235 7.05 -6.08 9.59
CA ALA A 235 7.12 -4.73 9.04
C ALA A 235 6.44 -4.65 7.67
N ASP A 236 6.66 -5.65 6.81
CA ASP A 236 6.00 -5.73 5.50
C ASP A 236 4.49 -5.91 5.62
N ASN A 237 4.01 -6.74 6.56
CA ASN A 237 2.58 -6.91 6.81
C ASN A 237 1.90 -5.60 7.25
N ILE A 238 2.56 -4.82 8.11
CA ILE A 238 2.07 -3.49 8.51
C ILE A 238 2.03 -2.55 7.29
N PHE A 239 3.12 -2.50 6.52
CA PHE A 239 3.22 -1.68 5.31
C PHE A 239 2.14 -2.03 4.28
N MET A 240 1.85 -3.31 4.06
CA MET A 240 0.80 -3.73 3.12
C MET A 240 -0.61 -3.37 3.64
N SER A 241 -0.84 -3.44 4.96
CA SER A 241 -2.13 -3.08 5.57
C SER A 241 -2.40 -1.58 5.39
N GLU A 242 -1.37 -0.77 5.61
CA GLU A 242 -1.33 0.65 5.32
C GLU A 242 -1.68 0.96 3.85
N ARG A 243 -1.02 0.28 2.91
CA ARG A 243 -1.27 0.47 1.47
C ARG A 243 -2.68 0.07 1.04
N SER A 244 -3.23 -1.01 1.59
CA SER A 244 -4.62 -1.42 1.34
C SER A 244 -5.64 -0.36 1.78
N ASN A 245 -5.43 0.23 2.97
CA ASN A 245 -6.30 1.30 3.47
C ASN A 245 -6.24 2.55 2.57
N ARG A 246 -5.04 2.96 2.15
CA ARG A 246 -4.87 4.11 1.25
C ARG A 246 -5.60 3.94 -0.07
N LEU A 247 -5.41 2.78 -0.71
CA LEU A 247 -6.09 2.47 -1.96
C LEU A 247 -7.61 2.44 -1.78
N SER A 248 -8.09 1.88 -0.67
CA SER A 248 -9.51 1.88 -0.33
C SER A 248 -10.10 3.28 -0.21
N VAL A 249 -9.38 4.22 0.43
CA VAL A 249 -9.80 5.63 0.52
C VAL A 249 -9.83 6.27 -0.86
N LEU A 250 -8.82 6.03 -1.70
CA LEU A 250 -8.74 6.57 -3.04
C LEU A 250 -9.91 6.11 -3.93
N ILE A 251 -10.22 4.81 -3.91
CA ILE A 251 -11.37 4.25 -4.62
C ILE A 251 -12.67 4.91 -4.13
N LYS A 252 -12.85 5.04 -2.81
CA LYS A 252 -14.06 5.67 -2.24
C LYS A 252 -14.21 7.14 -2.65
N LYS A 253 -13.12 7.91 -2.71
CA LYS A 253 -13.15 9.30 -3.19
C LYS A 253 -13.55 9.37 -4.66
N TYR A 254 -12.94 8.53 -5.48
CA TYR A 254 -13.26 8.45 -6.91
C TYR A 254 -14.72 8.07 -7.16
N LEU A 255 -15.25 7.08 -6.43
CA LEU A 255 -16.65 6.66 -6.53
C LEU A 255 -17.65 7.75 -6.10
N ARG A 256 -17.23 8.72 -5.26
CA ARG A 256 -18.02 9.91 -4.91
C ARG A 256 -17.96 11.03 -5.95
N GLY A 257 -17.17 10.86 -7.01
CA GLY A 257 -16.95 11.88 -8.03
C GLY A 257 -15.97 12.98 -7.62
N GLU A 258 -15.19 12.77 -6.55
CA GLU A 258 -14.10 13.67 -6.20
C GLU A 258 -13.04 13.62 -7.30
N SER A 259 -12.58 14.79 -7.80
CA SER A 259 -11.51 14.82 -8.78
C SER A 259 -10.21 14.34 -8.11
N LEU A 260 -9.57 13.37 -8.75
CA LEU A 260 -8.21 12.95 -8.39
C LEU A 260 -7.28 13.70 -9.35
N ASP A 261 -6.93 14.95 -9.03
CA ASP A 261 -6.08 15.78 -9.90
C ASP A 261 -4.62 15.27 -9.89
N ILE A 262 -4.17 14.81 -11.06
CA ILE A 262 -2.88 14.14 -11.25
C ILE A 262 -2.22 14.44 -12.61
N THR A 263 -2.75 15.40 -13.36
CA THR A 263 -2.13 15.81 -14.64
C THR A 263 -1.03 16.85 -14.44
N LYS A 264 -1.00 17.49 -13.26
CA LYS A 264 0.02 18.47 -12.91
C LYS A 264 1.34 17.78 -12.66
N ARG A 265 2.23 17.87 -13.65
CA ARG A 265 3.64 17.50 -13.51
C ARG A 265 4.41 18.69 -12.98
N ILE A 266 5.44 18.41 -12.19
CA ILE A 266 6.41 19.44 -11.81
C ILE A 266 7.07 19.94 -13.11
N PRO A 267 7.09 21.27 -13.37
CA PRO A 267 7.82 21.83 -14.50
C PRO A 267 9.27 21.35 -14.54
N ASN A 268 9.78 21.07 -15.75
CA ASN A 268 11.12 20.49 -15.91
C ASN A 268 12.24 21.38 -15.35
N GLU A 269 12.10 22.72 -15.39
CA GLU A 269 13.12 23.59 -14.78
C GLU A 269 13.14 23.46 -13.26
N ILE A 270 11.97 23.32 -12.62
CA ILE A 270 11.84 23.11 -11.17
C ILE A 270 12.42 21.74 -10.79
N LEU A 271 12.14 20.69 -11.55
CA LEU A 271 12.74 19.37 -11.34
C LEU A 271 14.26 19.41 -11.41
N LYS A 272 14.82 20.10 -12.40
CA LYS A 272 16.29 20.25 -12.54
C LYS A 272 16.89 21.03 -11.36
N ALA A 273 16.25 22.11 -10.93
CA ALA A 273 16.70 22.90 -9.79
C ALA A 273 16.70 22.07 -8.49
N ILE A 274 15.62 21.32 -8.23
CA ILE A 274 15.53 20.41 -7.06
C ILE A 274 16.56 19.28 -7.18
N ALA A 275 16.71 18.65 -8.34
CA ALA A 275 17.68 17.57 -8.53
C ALA A 275 19.13 18.02 -8.22
N ALA A 276 19.47 19.25 -8.59
CA ALA A 276 20.75 19.88 -8.30
C ALA A 276 20.86 20.48 -6.88
N ASP A 277 19.81 20.42 -6.06
CA ASP A 277 19.67 21.14 -4.78
C ASP A 277 19.98 22.65 -4.89
N ASN A 278 19.72 23.24 -6.06
CA ASN A 278 20.00 24.64 -6.35
C ASN A 278 18.86 25.52 -5.83
N SER A 279 18.92 25.85 -4.54
CA SER A 279 17.90 26.62 -3.83
C SER A 279 17.71 28.03 -4.40
N SER A 280 18.78 28.71 -4.83
CA SER A 280 18.72 30.06 -5.41
C SER A 280 18.00 30.08 -6.76
N GLN A 281 18.27 29.08 -7.62
CA GLN A 281 17.56 28.95 -8.89
C GLN A 281 16.10 28.55 -8.65
N LEU A 282 15.85 27.61 -7.73
CA LEU A 282 14.49 27.20 -7.38
C LEU A 282 13.67 28.38 -6.89
N GLU A 283 14.25 29.24 -6.04
CA GLU A 283 13.56 30.42 -5.50
C GLU A 283 13.02 31.34 -6.60
N LYS A 284 13.77 31.51 -7.70
CA LYS A 284 13.37 32.32 -8.86
C LYS A 284 12.25 31.68 -9.69
N LEU A 285 12.11 30.35 -9.62
CA LEU A 285 11.12 29.59 -10.38
C LEU A 285 9.81 29.35 -9.61
N LEU A 286 9.83 29.45 -8.28
CA LEU A 286 8.66 29.19 -7.44
C LEU A 286 7.64 30.34 -7.51
N SER A 287 6.37 29.96 -7.67
CA SER A 287 5.22 30.85 -7.47
C SER A 287 4.41 30.36 -6.27
N GLN A 288 3.58 31.23 -5.67
CA GLN A 288 2.68 30.84 -4.57
C GLN A 288 1.78 29.67 -4.96
N LYS A 289 1.35 29.58 -6.21
CA LYS A 289 0.57 28.45 -6.71
C LYS A 289 1.33 27.14 -6.61
N TYR A 290 2.61 27.10 -7.02
CA TYR A 290 3.38 25.87 -7.06
C TYR A 290 3.70 25.29 -5.67
N VAL A 291 3.89 26.14 -4.66
CA VAL A 291 4.20 25.67 -3.30
C VAL A 291 3.00 25.04 -2.57
N GLN A 292 1.78 25.26 -3.09
CA GLN A 292 0.53 24.72 -2.53
C GLN A 292 -0.05 23.56 -3.35
N GLU A 293 0.63 23.11 -4.41
CA GLU A 293 0.10 22.11 -5.32
C GLU A 293 0.70 20.72 -5.11
N CYS A 294 -0.11 19.71 -5.41
CA CYS A 294 0.31 18.32 -5.54
C CYS A 294 0.64 18.02 -6.99
N PHE A 295 1.77 17.36 -7.21
CA PHE A 295 2.26 16.98 -8.53
C PHE A 295 2.49 15.50 -8.64
N VAL A 296 2.39 14.95 -9.85
CA VAL A 296 2.86 13.59 -10.12
C VAL A 296 4.29 13.61 -10.61
N VAL A 297 5.14 12.81 -9.96
CA VAL A 297 6.51 12.54 -10.39
C VAL A 297 6.61 11.09 -10.85
N GLN A 298 7.65 10.75 -11.63
CA GLN A 298 7.93 9.49 -12.35
C GLN A 298 7.62 8.15 -11.63
N LYS A 299 7.26 8.14 -10.33
CA LYS A 299 6.79 6.99 -9.54
C LYS A 299 5.26 6.90 -9.35
N ASN A 300 4.46 7.68 -10.07
CA ASN A 300 2.99 7.58 -10.17
C ASN A 300 2.16 7.78 -8.87
N TYR A 301 2.64 8.53 -7.88
CA TYR A 301 1.80 9.05 -6.80
C TYR A 301 1.91 10.59 -6.68
N PRO A 302 0.85 11.28 -6.21
CA PRO A 302 0.89 12.72 -5.98
C PRO A 302 1.82 13.10 -4.82
N ILE A 303 2.59 14.18 -4.98
CA ILE A 303 3.52 14.68 -3.98
C ILE A 303 3.65 16.21 -4.08
N SER A 304 3.79 16.92 -2.98
CA SER A 304 4.10 18.36 -3.00
C SER A 304 5.57 18.58 -3.34
N LEU A 305 5.94 19.78 -3.81
CA LEU A 305 7.35 20.12 -4.04
C LEU A 305 8.19 19.98 -2.77
N LEU A 306 7.60 20.34 -1.62
CA LEU A 306 8.25 20.21 -0.31
C LEU A 306 8.54 18.74 0.01
N SER A 307 7.51 17.88 -0.02
CA SER A 307 7.68 16.45 0.27
C SER A 307 8.59 15.76 -0.75
N TYR A 308 8.56 16.17 -2.03
CA TYR A 308 9.46 15.65 -3.05
C TYR A 308 10.93 16.01 -2.78
N SER A 309 11.18 17.26 -2.37
CA SER A 309 12.52 17.71 -1.98
C SER A 309 13.03 16.96 -0.76
N ILE A 310 12.16 16.72 0.23
CA ILE A 310 12.47 15.91 1.43
C ILE A 310 12.82 14.48 1.02
N GLU A 311 11.96 13.82 0.23
CA GLU A 311 12.17 12.42 -0.19
C GLU A 311 13.50 12.21 -0.95
N ASN A 312 13.95 13.23 -1.69
CA ASN A 312 15.19 13.17 -2.47
C ASN A 312 16.39 13.80 -1.73
N ASN A 313 16.27 14.07 -0.43
CA ASN A 313 17.31 14.67 0.41
C ASN A 313 17.84 16.03 -0.13
N LYS A 314 16.94 16.85 -0.68
CA LYS A 314 17.21 18.19 -1.24
C LYS A 314 16.83 19.26 -0.21
N LEU A 315 17.59 19.28 0.89
CA LEU A 315 17.22 19.99 2.11
C LEU A 315 17.29 21.52 1.93
N ALA A 316 18.20 22.03 1.08
CA ALA A 316 18.27 23.46 0.80
C ALA A 316 17.05 23.92 0.01
N CYS A 317 16.63 23.16 -1.00
CA CYS A 317 15.39 23.39 -1.72
C CYS A 317 14.15 23.28 -0.80
N ALA A 318 14.10 22.28 0.09
CA ALA A 318 13.00 22.13 1.05
C ALA A 318 12.84 23.35 1.94
N LYS A 319 13.93 23.91 2.48
CA LYS A 319 13.91 25.14 3.29
C LYS A 319 13.36 26.33 2.52
N VAL A 320 13.82 26.56 1.29
CA VAL A 320 13.29 27.64 0.44
C VAL A 320 11.80 27.49 0.17
N ILE A 321 11.31 26.27 -0.07
CA ILE A 321 9.88 26.01 -0.29
C ILE A 321 9.07 26.33 0.98
N ILE A 322 9.57 25.98 2.16
CA ILE A 322 8.96 26.34 3.46
C ILE A 322 8.93 27.86 3.63
N ASP A 323 10.04 28.56 3.34
CA ASP A 323 10.14 30.01 3.49
C ASP A 323 9.29 30.78 2.48
N LYS A 324 8.92 30.17 1.35
CA LYS A 324 7.91 30.69 0.42
C LYS A 324 6.48 30.43 0.87
N GLY A 325 6.27 29.85 2.05
CA GLY A 325 4.96 29.69 2.68
C GLY A 325 4.19 28.45 2.24
N ALA A 326 4.87 27.36 1.86
CA ALA A 326 4.21 26.09 1.60
C ALA A 326 3.32 25.66 2.78
N ASP A 327 2.13 25.14 2.48
CA ASP A 327 1.25 24.54 3.49
C ASP A 327 1.93 23.30 4.10
N LEU A 328 2.25 23.40 5.38
CA LEU A 328 2.97 22.37 6.13
C LEU A 328 2.08 21.18 6.52
N GLU A 329 0.76 21.29 6.29
CA GLU A 329 -0.23 20.22 6.49
C GLU A 329 -0.71 19.62 5.15
N LEU A 330 -0.22 20.11 4.00
CA LEU A 330 -0.60 19.59 2.70
C LEU A 330 -0.14 18.14 2.50
N ALA A 331 -1.09 17.22 2.62
CA ALA A 331 -0.86 15.78 2.51
C ALA A 331 -1.29 15.21 1.15
N CYS A 332 -0.49 15.46 0.11
CA CYS A 332 -0.77 15.03 -1.28
C CYS A 332 -1.00 13.52 -1.46
N PHE A 333 -0.35 12.72 -0.62
CA PHE A 333 -0.58 11.28 -0.52
C PHE A 333 -0.55 10.87 0.94
N ASP A 334 -1.46 11.49 1.72
CA ASP A 334 -1.79 11.11 3.11
C ASP A 334 -0.73 11.43 4.19
N LYS A 335 0.49 11.78 3.78
CA LYS A 335 1.57 12.19 4.69
C LYS A 335 1.84 13.68 4.59
N THR A 336 1.89 14.36 5.74
CA THR A 336 2.34 15.76 5.82
C THR A 336 3.86 15.82 5.56
N PRO A 337 4.39 16.98 5.14
CA PRO A 337 5.83 17.25 5.09
C PRO A 337 6.60 16.76 6.32
N LEU A 338 6.07 16.99 7.53
CA LEU A 338 6.70 16.52 8.77
C LEU A 338 6.76 14.98 8.86
N MET A 339 5.72 14.27 8.43
CA MET A 339 5.77 12.80 8.36
C MET A 339 6.82 12.30 7.36
N TYR A 340 7.05 13.02 6.26
CA TYR A 340 8.12 12.72 5.32
C TYR A 340 9.50 12.92 5.96
N THR A 341 9.75 14.04 6.65
CA THR A 341 11.05 14.27 7.31
C THR A 341 11.34 13.21 8.36
N VAL A 342 10.32 12.82 9.14
CA VAL A 342 10.44 11.75 10.13
C VAL A 342 10.71 10.40 9.47
N LYS A 343 9.96 10.03 8.43
CA LYS A 343 10.17 8.78 7.68
C LYS A 343 11.61 8.63 7.21
N TYR A 344 12.19 9.70 6.66
CA TYR A 344 13.54 9.69 6.09
C TYR A 344 14.65 10.10 7.07
N GLY A 345 14.33 10.33 8.34
CA GLY A 345 15.35 10.59 9.38
C GLY A 345 15.93 12.00 9.39
N HIS A 346 15.26 12.99 8.78
CA HIS A 346 15.75 14.36 8.71
C HIS A 346 15.39 15.16 9.99
N LEU A 347 16.12 14.93 11.08
CA LEU A 347 15.87 15.55 12.39
C LEU A 347 15.86 17.09 12.32
N GLU A 348 16.90 17.70 11.75
CA GLU A 348 17.01 19.17 11.71
C GLU A 348 15.91 19.83 10.86
N LEU A 349 15.50 19.18 9.77
CA LEU A 349 14.38 19.68 8.97
C LEU A 349 13.03 19.46 9.67
N SER A 350 12.90 18.39 10.46
CA SER A 350 11.71 18.15 11.29
C SER A 350 11.54 19.25 12.35
N LYS A 351 12.64 19.62 13.02
CA LYS A 351 12.66 20.77 13.95
C LYS A 351 12.23 22.04 13.25
N TYR A 352 12.84 22.34 12.10
CA TYR A 352 12.54 23.53 11.32
C TYR A 352 11.07 23.61 10.90
N LEU A 353 10.46 22.49 10.47
CA LEU A 353 9.04 22.45 10.12
C LEU A 353 8.14 22.78 11.32
N VAL A 354 8.43 22.20 12.49
CA VAL A 354 7.66 22.48 13.72
C VAL A 354 7.83 23.93 14.17
N GLU A 355 9.04 24.48 14.09
CA GLU A 355 9.31 25.90 14.36
C GLU A 355 8.51 26.82 13.43
N LYS A 356 8.26 26.40 12.18
CA LYS A 356 7.44 27.10 11.20
C LYS A 356 5.93 26.82 11.32
N GLY A 357 5.52 26.01 12.30
CA GLY A 357 4.11 25.77 12.63
C GLY A 357 3.52 24.44 12.15
N ALA A 358 4.34 23.50 11.66
CA ALA A 358 3.87 22.15 11.35
C ALA A 358 3.39 21.43 12.61
N ASN A 359 2.24 20.76 12.54
CA ASN A 359 1.64 20.07 13.67
C ASN A 359 2.17 18.62 13.79
N PRO A 360 2.96 18.28 14.85
CA PRO A 360 3.47 16.93 15.05
C PRO A 360 2.38 15.89 15.40
N ASN A 361 1.20 16.37 15.79
CA ASN A 361 0.06 15.54 16.19
C ASN A 361 -0.91 15.26 15.05
N THR A 362 -0.71 15.83 13.85
CA THR A 362 -1.53 15.50 12.68
C THR A 362 -1.48 14.00 12.44
N ILE A 363 -2.65 13.41 12.21
CA ILE A 363 -2.84 11.97 12.06
C ILE A 363 -3.14 11.70 10.58
N SER A 364 -2.35 10.82 9.95
CA SER A 364 -2.64 10.33 8.61
C SER A 364 -3.92 9.48 8.60
N ASN A 365 -4.47 9.19 7.43
CA ASN A 365 -5.58 8.25 7.27
C ASN A 365 -5.24 6.83 7.76
N GLU A 366 -3.95 6.52 7.94
CA GLU A 366 -3.45 5.28 8.54
C GLU A 366 -3.45 5.31 10.08
N GLY A 367 -3.84 6.42 10.70
CA GLY A 367 -3.80 6.58 12.15
C GLY A 367 -2.38 6.84 12.70
N TYR A 368 -1.43 7.27 11.86
CA TYR A 368 -0.07 7.58 12.25
C TYR A 368 0.14 9.08 12.39
N ASN A 369 0.70 9.50 13.51
CA ASN A 369 1.31 10.81 13.67
C ASN A 369 2.84 10.71 13.51
N ALA A 370 3.53 11.84 13.61
CA ALA A 370 4.99 11.91 13.53
C ALA A 370 5.68 10.92 14.49
N MET A 371 5.20 10.81 15.73
CA MET A 371 5.75 9.91 16.74
C MET A 371 5.69 8.44 16.32
N ARG A 372 4.55 7.99 15.77
CA ARG A 372 4.42 6.61 15.32
C ARG A 372 5.30 6.33 14.10
N TYR A 373 5.46 7.28 13.18
CA TYR A 373 6.40 7.13 12.07
C TYR A 373 7.85 7.02 12.53
N ALA A 374 8.28 7.81 13.53
CA ALA A 374 9.63 7.73 14.07
C ALA A 374 9.94 6.34 14.65
N LYS A 375 8.98 5.75 15.37
CA LYS A 375 9.08 4.39 15.88
C LYS A 375 9.13 3.34 14.78
N PHE A 376 8.22 3.46 13.80
CA PHE A 376 8.11 2.51 12.69
C PHE A 376 9.40 2.45 11.87
N TYR A 377 9.97 3.61 11.54
CA TYR A 377 11.20 3.72 10.76
C TYR A 377 12.49 3.70 11.60
N LYS A 378 12.38 3.46 12.91
CA LYS A 378 13.51 3.30 13.85
C LYS A 378 14.44 4.53 13.90
N HIS A 379 13.88 5.72 14.06
CA HIS A 379 14.61 6.98 14.22
C HIS A 379 14.59 7.45 15.70
N PRO A 380 15.46 6.90 16.58
CA PRO A 380 15.38 7.14 18.03
C PRO A 380 15.63 8.60 18.44
N GLU A 381 16.50 9.31 17.70
CA GLU A 381 16.79 10.73 17.96
C GLU A 381 15.55 11.61 17.71
N ILE A 382 14.83 11.33 16.61
CA ILE A 382 13.57 12.00 16.30
C ILE A 382 12.48 11.61 17.30
N GLU A 383 12.43 10.34 17.73
CA GLU A 383 11.50 9.91 18.78
C GLU A 383 11.73 10.67 20.09
N ALA A 384 12.98 10.80 20.52
CA ALA A 384 13.36 11.52 21.74
C ALA A 384 12.98 13.01 21.64
N TRP A 385 13.27 13.64 20.52
CA TRP A 385 12.89 15.04 20.28
C TRP A 385 11.37 15.24 20.20
N LEU A 386 10.64 14.39 19.47
CA LEU A 386 9.18 14.49 19.40
C LEU A 386 8.55 14.35 20.80
N LYS A 387 9.11 13.51 21.69
CA LYS A 387 8.68 13.40 23.10
C LYS A 387 8.92 14.70 23.87
N SER A 388 10.02 15.40 23.63
CA SER A 388 10.31 16.63 24.36
C SER A 388 9.40 17.80 23.99
N ILE A 389 8.71 17.73 22.85
CA ILE A 389 7.77 18.76 22.38
C ILE A 389 6.30 18.37 22.52
N SER A 390 6.01 17.13 22.96
CA SER A 390 4.64 16.67 23.23
C SER A 390 4.32 16.81 24.72
N ASN A 391 3.95 18.03 25.13
CA ASN A 391 3.35 18.32 26.44
C ASN A 391 1.82 18.29 26.36
#